data_AF-A0A1E3U4Q3-F1
#
_entry.id   AF-A0A1E3U4Q3-F1
#
_cell.length_a   1.000
_cell.length_b   1.000
_cell.length_c   1.000
_cell.angle_alpha   90.00
_cell.angle_beta   90.00
_cell.angle_gamma   90.00
#
_symmetry.space_group_name_H-M   'P 1'
#
loop_
_entity.id
_entity.type
_entity.pdbx_description
1 polymer ?
#
loop_
_entity_poly.entity_id
_entity_poly.type
_entity_poly.pdbx_seq_one_letter_code
_entity_poly.pdbx_strand_id
1 'polypeptide(L)'
;MTEHEKYQEHIRHTHDAFCKTVIRHAAIDAARSIRSRRKREISLEYLIEEKHYPFSTTDKYFAEQSGMTSYPLFVCGQMVLLESPELAAALSALSQMEQEIIFLYYFQRLTHREIGRRYGRAGNTTGRRIQMILRRLRAELEGLSYEPATSL
;
A
#
# COMPACT_ATOMS: atom_id res chain seq x y z
N MET A 1 -5.22 -33.49 -66.14
CA MET A 1 -4.41 -33.01 -65.01
C MET A 1 -3.03 -33.63 -65.09
N THR A 2 -1.98 -32.82 -65.02
CA THR A 2 -0.58 -33.27 -65.04
C THR A 2 -0.20 -33.90 -63.69
N GLU A 3 0.81 -34.77 -63.64
CA GLU A 3 1.26 -35.37 -62.36
C GLU A 3 1.68 -34.32 -61.34
N HIS A 4 2.24 -33.20 -61.80
CA HIS A 4 2.61 -32.07 -60.97
C HIS A 4 1.39 -31.45 -60.25
N GLU A 5 0.27 -31.29 -60.95
CA GLU A 5 -0.98 -30.78 -60.36
C GLU A 5 -1.52 -31.69 -59.28
N LYS A 6 -1.48 -33.02 -59.50
CA LYS A 6 -1.90 -34.02 -58.50
C LYS A 6 -1.03 -33.99 -57.25
N TYR A 7 0.28 -33.81 -57.42
CA TYR A 7 1.22 -33.69 -56.30
C TYR A 7 0.99 -32.42 -55.47
N GLN A 8 0.80 -31.27 -56.14
CA GLN A 8 0.47 -30.01 -55.47
C GLN A 8 -0.87 -30.10 -54.73
N GLU A 9 -1.86 -30.77 -55.32
CA GLU A 9 -3.15 -31.00 -54.69
C GLU A 9 -3.04 -31.88 -53.44
N HIS A 10 -2.28 -32.97 -53.50
CA HIS A 10 -2.01 -33.82 -52.35
C HIS A 10 -1.37 -33.04 -51.19
N ILE A 11 -0.35 -32.21 -51.45
CA ILE A 11 0.28 -31.38 -50.41
C ILE A 11 -0.73 -30.46 -49.73
N ARG A 12 -1.59 -29.80 -50.52
CA ARG A 12 -2.64 -28.91 -49.96
C ARG A 12 -3.62 -29.66 -49.08
N HIS A 13 -4.10 -30.83 -49.53
CA HIS A 13 -5.04 -31.64 -48.75
C HIS A 13 -4.40 -32.19 -47.47
N THR A 14 -3.14 -32.63 -47.51
CA THR A 14 -2.42 -33.08 -46.32
C THR A 14 -2.23 -31.95 -45.31
N HIS A 15 -1.85 -30.76 -45.78
CA HIS A 15 -1.67 -29.59 -44.92
C HIS A 15 -3.00 -29.13 -44.31
N ASP A 16 -4.07 -29.07 -45.09
CA ASP A 16 -5.42 -28.73 -44.60
C ASP A 16 -5.91 -29.73 -43.55
N ALA A 17 -5.74 -31.03 -43.80
CA ALA A 17 -6.06 -32.08 -42.83
C ALA A 17 -5.25 -31.93 -41.52
N PHE A 18 -3.97 -31.60 -41.63
CA PHE A 18 -3.12 -31.31 -40.47
C PHE A 18 -3.64 -30.11 -39.66
N CYS A 19 -3.88 -28.97 -40.31
CA CYS A 19 -4.39 -27.77 -39.66
C CYS A 19 -5.74 -28.02 -38.96
N LYS A 20 -6.68 -28.69 -39.63
CA LYS A 20 -7.98 -29.06 -39.06
C LYS A 20 -7.83 -29.96 -37.82
N THR A 21 -6.89 -30.89 -37.86
CA THR A 21 -6.59 -31.78 -36.74
C THR A 21 -6.04 -30.98 -35.55
N VAL A 22 -5.04 -30.12 -35.77
CA VAL A 22 -4.46 -29.27 -34.72
C VAL A 22 -5.52 -28.41 -34.04
N ILE A 23 -6.36 -27.71 -34.82
CA ILE A 23 -7.43 -26.86 -34.28
C ILE A 23 -8.42 -27.68 -33.47
N ARG A 24 -8.82 -28.87 -33.97
CA ARG A 24 -9.73 -29.76 -33.26
C ARG A 24 -9.17 -30.20 -31.91
N HIS A 25 -7.90 -30.60 -31.86
CA HIS A 25 -7.27 -31.01 -30.61
C HIS A 25 -7.09 -29.86 -29.64
N ALA A 26 -6.69 -28.67 -30.11
CA ALA A 26 -6.61 -27.47 -29.28
C ALA A 26 -7.97 -27.12 -28.64
N ALA A 27 -9.05 -27.22 -29.41
CA ALA A 27 -10.41 -27.01 -28.90
C ALA A 27 -10.81 -28.06 -27.85
N ILE A 28 -10.47 -29.33 -28.06
CA ILE A 28 -10.72 -30.42 -27.11
C ILE A 28 -9.95 -30.16 -25.80
N ASP A 29 -8.67 -29.78 -25.88
CA ASP A 29 -7.84 -29.55 -24.71
C ASP A 29 -8.29 -28.31 -23.92
N ALA A 30 -8.70 -27.24 -24.61
CA ALA A 30 -9.34 -26.08 -23.97
C ALA A 30 -10.63 -26.49 -23.22
N ALA A 31 -11.51 -27.28 -23.86
CA ALA A 31 -12.73 -27.76 -23.23
C ALA A 31 -12.45 -28.68 -22.02
N ARG A 32 -11.43 -29.53 -22.09
CA ARG A 32 -10.97 -30.36 -20.96
C ARG A 32 -10.45 -29.52 -19.81
N SER A 33 -9.64 -28.50 -20.09
CA SER A 33 -9.10 -27.57 -19.09
C SER A 33 -10.23 -26.84 -18.35
N ILE A 34 -11.19 -26.27 -19.10
CA ILE A 34 -12.38 -25.61 -18.52
C ILE A 34 -13.18 -26.59 -17.65
N ARG A 35 -13.40 -27.83 -18.12
CA ARG A 35 -14.12 -28.84 -17.34
C ARG A 35 -13.37 -29.23 -16.06
N SER A 36 -12.05 -29.33 -16.12
CA SER A 36 -11.22 -29.65 -14.95
C SER A 36 -11.29 -28.55 -13.89
N ARG A 37 -11.23 -27.28 -14.32
CA ARG A 37 -11.40 -26.10 -13.45
C ARG A 37 -12.78 -26.07 -12.80
N ARG A 38 -13.86 -26.19 -13.59
CA ARG A 38 -15.25 -26.20 -13.11
C ARG A 38 -15.59 -27.35 -12.14
N LYS A 39 -14.82 -28.44 -12.12
CA LYS A 39 -14.97 -29.53 -11.13
C LYS A 39 -14.37 -29.20 -9.76
N ARG A 40 -13.46 -28.23 -9.69
CA ARG A 40 -12.70 -27.86 -8.48
C ARG A 40 -13.05 -26.47 -7.97
N GLU A 41 -13.40 -25.56 -8.88
CA GLU A 41 -13.76 -24.17 -8.60
C GLU A 41 -15.26 -24.07 -8.29
N ILE A 42 -15.60 -23.37 -7.21
CA ILE A 42 -16.96 -22.98 -6.85
C ILE A 42 -17.18 -21.51 -7.23
N SER A 43 -18.41 -21.13 -7.61
CA SER A 43 -18.71 -19.73 -7.91
C SER A 43 -18.57 -18.87 -6.64
N LEU A 44 -18.03 -17.67 -6.78
CA LEU A 44 -18.05 -16.68 -5.71
C LEU A 44 -19.49 -16.29 -5.34
N GLU A 45 -20.43 -16.36 -6.29
CA GLU A 45 -21.86 -16.11 -6.03
C GLU A 45 -22.46 -17.11 -5.04
N TYR A 46 -22.08 -18.38 -5.15
CA TYR A 46 -22.49 -19.42 -4.19
C TYR A 46 -21.99 -19.09 -2.78
N LEU A 47 -20.76 -18.58 -2.66
CA LEU A 47 -20.20 -18.16 -1.38
C LEU A 47 -20.87 -16.89 -0.82
N ILE A 48 -21.42 -16.01 -1.66
CA ILE A 48 -22.14 -14.80 -1.23
C ILE A 48 -23.49 -15.17 -0.60
N GLU A 49 -24.18 -16.16 -1.17
CA GLU A 49 -25.46 -16.64 -0.65
C GLU A 49 -25.32 -17.33 0.71
N GLU A 50 -24.19 -18.01 0.96
CA GLU A 50 -23.95 -18.77 2.19
C GLU A 50 -23.58 -17.90 3.41
N LYS A 51 -23.44 -16.58 3.28
CA LYS A 51 -23.46 -15.52 4.34
C LYS A 51 -22.71 -15.75 5.68
N HIS A 52 -21.86 -16.76 5.81
CA HIS A 52 -21.24 -17.11 7.10
C HIS A 52 -19.82 -16.56 7.28
N TYR A 53 -19.21 -15.97 6.25
CA TYR A 53 -17.83 -15.47 6.34
C TYR A 53 -17.58 -14.25 5.45
N PRO A 54 -16.94 -13.17 5.96
CA PRO A 54 -16.50 -12.07 5.12
C PRO A 54 -15.34 -12.52 4.20
N PHE A 55 -15.44 -12.21 2.91
CA PHE A 55 -14.40 -12.55 1.90
C PHE A 55 -13.06 -11.83 2.11
N SER A 56 -13.07 -10.81 2.95
CA SER A 56 -11.91 -10.03 3.31
C SER A 56 -11.92 -9.78 4.81
N THR A 57 -10.77 -9.93 5.44
CA THR A 57 -10.51 -9.37 6.76
C THR A 57 -9.99 -7.96 6.55
N THR A 58 -10.72 -6.96 7.02
CA THR A 58 -10.17 -5.61 7.14
C THR A 58 -9.21 -5.63 8.33
N ASP A 59 -7.94 -5.32 8.10
CA ASP A 59 -7.00 -5.16 9.21
C ASP A 59 -7.51 -4.05 10.15
N LYS A 60 -7.26 -4.19 11.44
CA LYS A 60 -7.65 -3.22 12.47
C LYS A 60 -7.12 -1.81 12.13
N TYR A 61 -6.00 -1.71 11.42
CA TYR A 61 -5.46 -0.43 10.93
C TYR A 61 -6.39 0.33 9.97
N PHE A 62 -7.28 -0.37 9.26
CA PHE A 62 -8.21 0.19 8.28
C PHE A 62 -9.67 0.16 8.75
N ALA A 63 -9.94 -0.31 9.99
CA ALA A 63 -11.25 -0.10 10.58
C ALA A 63 -11.50 1.40 10.63
N GLU A 64 -12.62 1.85 10.06
CA GLU A 64 -13.02 3.27 10.08
C GLU A 64 -12.92 3.76 11.52
N GLN A 65 -11.98 4.66 11.78
CA GLN A 65 -11.90 5.37 13.05
C GLN A 65 -13.17 6.22 13.13
N SER A 66 -14.24 5.65 13.70
CA SER A 66 -15.61 6.19 13.74
C SER A 66 -15.75 7.44 14.63
N GLY A 67 -14.66 8.16 14.83
CA GLY A 67 -14.58 9.44 15.49
C GLY A 67 -13.18 9.98 15.23
N MET A 68 -13.01 10.72 14.13
CA MET A 68 -11.78 11.48 13.88
C MET A 68 -11.64 12.55 14.96
N THR A 69 -11.13 12.17 16.13
CA THR A 69 -10.71 13.10 17.17
C THR A 69 -9.41 13.72 16.71
N SER A 70 -9.50 14.92 16.13
CA SER A 70 -8.34 15.71 15.76
C SER A 70 -7.87 16.56 16.93
N TYR A 71 -6.57 16.54 17.21
CA TYR A 71 -5.93 17.30 18.28
C TYR A 71 -5.22 18.53 17.70
N PRO A 72 -5.62 19.76 18.08
CA PRO A 72 -5.02 20.97 17.54
C PRO A 72 -3.66 21.26 18.19
N LEU A 73 -2.66 21.54 17.36
CA LEU A 73 -1.35 22.05 17.75
C LEU A 73 -1.15 23.44 17.12
N PHE A 74 -0.87 24.44 17.94
CA PHE A 74 -0.63 25.82 17.48
C PHE A 74 0.85 26.12 17.41
N VAL A 75 1.39 26.34 16.20
CA VAL A 75 2.81 26.67 15.98
C VAL A 75 2.92 27.74 14.90
N CYS A 76 3.83 28.71 15.08
CA CYS A 76 4.04 29.82 14.13
C CYS A 76 2.74 30.61 13.78
N GLY A 77 1.76 30.67 14.69
CA GLY A 77 0.46 31.31 14.42
C GLY A 77 -0.47 30.51 13.50
N GLN A 78 -0.14 29.23 13.23
CA GLN A 78 -0.95 28.32 12.43
C GLN A 78 -1.42 27.15 13.28
N MET A 79 -2.61 26.63 12.96
CA MET A 79 -3.19 25.45 13.62
C MET A 79 -2.97 24.21 12.76
N VAL A 80 -2.43 23.16 13.36
CA VAL A 80 -2.24 21.84 12.75
C VAL A 80 -3.14 20.85 13.47
N LEU A 81 -3.89 20.06 12.70
CA LEU A 81 -4.72 18.99 13.24
C LEU A 81 -3.97 17.66 13.16
N LEU A 82 -3.82 16.98 14.29
CA LEU A 82 -3.16 15.69 14.41
C LEU A 82 -4.18 14.61 14.77
N GLU A 83 -4.02 13.41 14.22
CA GLU A 83 -4.92 12.28 14.48
C GLU A 83 -4.55 11.52 15.76
N SER A 84 -3.27 11.52 16.16
CA SER A 84 -2.79 10.85 17.38
C SER A 84 -2.70 11.83 18.56
N PRO A 85 -3.36 11.55 19.69
CA PRO A 85 -3.22 12.34 20.91
C PRO A 85 -1.80 12.27 21.49
N GLU A 86 -1.16 11.11 21.43
CA GLU A 86 0.20 10.89 21.95
C GLU A 86 1.20 11.76 21.18
N LEU A 87 1.07 11.81 19.86
CA LEU A 87 1.90 12.67 19.02
C LEU A 87 1.66 14.16 19.33
N ALA A 88 0.40 14.57 19.49
CA ALA A 88 0.07 15.95 19.82
C ALA A 88 0.65 16.37 21.18
N ALA A 89 0.57 15.50 22.18
CA ALA A 89 1.17 15.71 23.50
C ALA A 89 2.70 15.80 23.42
N ALA A 90 3.35 14.85 22.75
CA ALA A 90 4.81 14.81 22.61
C ALA A 90 5.35 16.05 21.86
N LEU A 91 4.67 16.49 20.80
CA LEU A 91 5.04 17.72 20.09
C LEU A 91 4.83 18.96 20.98
N SER A 92 3.76 19.00 21.77
CA SER A 92 3.50 20.11 22.71
C SER A 92 4.53 20.20 23.83
N ALA A 93 5.17 19.09 24.20
CA ALA A 93 6.22 19.03 25.22
C ALA A 93 7.60 19.54 24.72
N LEU A 94 7.78 19.70 23.41
CA LEU A 94 9.01 20.29 22.86
C LEU A 94 9.10 21.78 23.20
N SER A 95 10.32 22.33 23.20
CA SER A 95 10.49 23.78 23.32
C SER A 95 9.89 24.49 22.10
N GLN A 96 9.45 25.75 22.27
CA GLN A 96 8.84 26.53 21.17
C GLN A 96 9.71 26.53 19.91
N MET A 97 11.03 26.72 20.05
CA MET A 97 11.96 26.67 18.93
C MET A 97 11.95 25.32 18.20
N GLU A 98 11.85 24.22 18.94
CA GLU A 98 11.87 22.87 18.38
C GLU A 98 10.55 22.54 17.69
N GLN A 99 9.43 22.97 18.27
CA GLN A 99 8.12 22.91 17.63
C GLN A 99 8.15 23.66 16.29
N GLU A 100 8.68 24.89 16.27
CA GLU A 100 8.81 25.67 15.04
C GLU A 100 9.69 24.98 14.00
N ILE A 101 10.84 24.42 14.40
CA ILE A 101 11.73 23.70 13.48
C ILE A 101 11.02 22.48 12.87
N ILE A 102 10.33 21.68 13.68
CA ILE A 102 9.58 20.51 13.20
C ILE A 102 8.42 20.95 12.30
N PHE A 103 7.71 22.01 12.69
CA PHE A 103 6.63 22.61 11.91
C PHE A 103 7.12 23.03 10.52
N LEU A 104 8.20 23.82 10.48
CA LEU A 104 8.78 24.31 9.23
C LEU A 104 9.27 23.16 8.33
N TYR A 105 9.82 22.10 8.90
CA TYR A 105 10.38 20.98 8.14
C TYR A 105 9.30 20.03 7.60
N TYR A 106 8.40 19.53 8.46
CA TYR A 106 7.43 18.50 8.07
C TYR A 106 6.15 19.07 7.46
N PHE A 107 5.66 20.20 7.97
CA PHE A 107 4.37 20.77 7.56
C PHE A 107 4.57 21.81 6.45
N GLN A 108 5.57 22.68 6.56
CA GLN A 108 5.87 23.70 5.55
C GLN A 108 6.93 23.27 4.51
N ARG A 109 7.51 22.06 4.66
CA ARG A 109 8.48 21.46 3.70
C ARG A 109 9.72 22.31 3.41
N LEU A 110 10.14 23.17 4.34
CA LEU A 110 11.37 23.95 4.19
C LEU A 110 12.61 23.07 4.34
N THR A 111 13.64 23.37 3.55
CA THR A 111 14.93 22.69 3.64
C THR A 111 15.71 23.10 4.89
N HIS A 112 16.66 22.27 5.32
CA HIS A 112 17.55 22.59 6.46
C HIS A 112 18.26 23.94 6.31
N ARG A 113 18.61 24.32 5.06
CA ARG A 113 19.28 25.59 4.75
C ARG A 113 18.34 26.78 4.90
N GLU A 114 17.08 26.65 4.48
CA GLU A 114 16.06 27.71 4.63
C GLU A 114 15.71 27.93 6.10
N ILE A 115 15.52 26.86 6.85
CA ILE A 115 15.27 26.94 8.29
C ILE A 115 16.50 27.53 9.00
N GLY A 116 17.71 27.06 8.66
CA GLY A 116 18.95 27.61 9.21
C GLY A 116 19.06 29.13 8.98
N ARG A 117 18.76 29.61 7.76
CA ARG A 117 18.74 31.04 7.44
C ARG A 117 17.80 31.84 8.34
N ARG A 118 16.61 31.34 8.69
CA ARG A 118 15.66 32.03 9.59
C ARG A 118 16.21 32.23 11.00
N TYR A 119 17.04 31.30 11.48
CA TYR A 119 17.65 31.38 12.81
C TYR A 119 19.11 31.86 12.80
N GLY A 120 19.62 32.36 11.67
CA GLY A 120 21.02 32.81 11.55
C GLY A 120 22.05 31.68 11.70
N ARG A 121 21.68 30.45 11.33
CA ARG A 121 22.48 29.23 11.52
C ARG A 121 22.81 28.52 10.21
N ALA A 122 23.92 27.79 10.21
CA ALA A 122 24.28 26.92 9.08
C ALA A 122 23.31 25.72 8.98
N GLY A 123 22.95 25.31 7.75
CA GLY A 123 21.92 24.28 7.54
C GLY A 123 22.25 22.90 8.14
N ASN A 124 23.54 22.55 8.25
CA ASN A 124 23.99 21.32 8.92
C ASN A 124 23.60 21.27 10.41
N THR A 125 23.63 22.40 11.11
CA THR A 125 23.22 22.50 12.52
C THR A 125 21.72 22.27 12.70
N THR A 126 20.91 22.74 11.76
CA THR A 126 19.47 22.49 11.73
C THR A 126 19.17 21.01 11.53
N GLY A 127 19.85 20.36 10.58
CA GLY A 127 19.67 18.92 10.33
C GLY A 127 20.00 18.08 11.57
N ARG A 128 21.12 18.37 12.25
CA ARG A 128 21.46 17.72 13.53
C ARG A 128 20.42 17.95 14.60
N ARG A 129 19.89 19.18 14.71
CA ARG A 129 18.82 19.52 15.66
C ARG A 129 17.55 18.71 15.39
N ILE A 130 17.10 18.64 14.13
CA ILE A 130 15.94 17.82 13.73
C ILE A 130 16.15 16.36 14.14
N GLN A 131 17.32 15.79 13.84
CA GLN A 131 17.62 14.41 14.24
C GLN A 131 17.57 14.21 15.77
N MET A 132 18.05 15.18 16.56
CA MET A 132 17.97 15.11 18.02
C MET A 132 16.52 15.17 18.52
N ILE A 133 15.71 16.07 17.96
CA ILE A 133 14.28 16.19 18.28
C ILE A 133 13.57 14.87 17.97
N LEU A 134 13.80 14.31 16.78
CA LEU A 134 13.19 13.04 16.35
C LEU A 134 13.60 11.86 17.24
N ARG A 135 14.87 11.79 17.68
CA ARG A 135 15.30 10.76 18.63
C ARG A 135 14.59 10.89 19.98
N ARG A 136 14.39 12.12 20.47
CA ARG A 136 13.66 12.37 21.71
C ARG A 136 12.19 11.98 21.58
N LEU A 137 11.52 12.44 20.52
CA LEU A 137 10.13 12.07 20.24
C LEU A 137 9.96 10.57 20.11
N ARG A 138 10.91 9.89 19.44
CA ARG A 138 10.90 8.44 19.31
C ARG A 138 11.01 7.74 20.66
N ALA A 139 11.96 8.15 21.51
CA ALA A 139 12.11 7.57 22.85
C ALA A 139 10.85 7.78 23.72
N GLU A 140 10.21 8.94 23.60
CA GLU A 140 8.97 9.27 24.33
C GLU A 140 7.79 8.41 23.85
N LEU A 141 7.59 8.32 22.53
CA LEU A 141 6.49 7.56 21.94
C LEU A 141 6.69 6.03 22.04
N GLU A 142 7.92 5.53 21.92
CA GLU A 142 8.23 4.11 22.14
C GLU A 142 8.13 3.74 23.63
N GLY A 143 8.50 4.63 24.55
CA GLY A 143 8.32 4.43 26.00
C GLY A 143 6.87 4.36 26.42
N LEU A 144 5.97 5.06 25.71
CA LEU A 144 4.52 4.99 25.91
C LEU A 144 3.89 3.70 25.33
N SER A 145 4.60 2.98 24.44
CA SER A 145 4.09 1.77 23.78
C SER A 145 4.35 0.46 24.54
N TYR A 146 4.95 0.52 25.72
CA TYR A 146 5.15 -0.66 26.57
C TYR A 146 3.89 -0.92 27.41
N GLU A 147 2.91 -1.65 26.85
CA GLU A 147 1.90 -2.30 27.69
C GLU A 147 2.63 -3.31 28.61
N PRO A 148 2.46 -3.24 29.95
CA PRO A 148 2.93 -4.34 30.80
C PRO A 148 2.17 -5.59 30.36
N ALA A 149 2.91 -6.64 29.99
CA ALA A 149 2.35 -7.92 29.62
C ALA A 149 1.22 -8.29 30.58
N THR A 150 -0.01 -8.33 30.07
CA THR A 150 -1.17 -8.84 30.78
C THR A 150 -0.83 -10.26 31.22
N SER A 151 -0.47 -10.41 32.49
CA SER A 151 -0.26 -11.69 33.13
C SER A 151 -1.57 -12.48 33.04
N LEU A 152 -1.58 -13.52 32.20
CA LEU A 152 -2.59 -14.58 32.20
C LEU A 152 -2.59 -15.33 33.54
#